data_AF-A0A7X9J218-F1
#
_entry.id   AF-A0A7X9J218-F1
#
_cell.length_a   1.000
_cell.length_b   1.000
_cell.length_c   1.000
_cell.angle_alpha   90.00
_cell.angle_beta   90.00
_cell.angle_gamma   90.00
#
_symmetry.space_group_name_H-M   'P 1'
#
loop_
_entity.id
_entity.type
_entity.pdbx_description
1 polymer ?
#
loop_
_entity_poly.entity_id
_entity_poly.type
_entity_poly.pdbx_seq_one_letter_code
_entity_poly.pdbx_strand_id
1 'polypeptide(L)'
;GCTQSCRFCQAGMTTRPVRERSLGVLRDQIERTLTATGYEQVALSGLSTCDYSRPRALVSQSGEAATRHGASVSLPSLRTDSFSVGLTEMTRTIRQSGLTFAPEAATDRMRAVINKWISEEDLLAVTGEAFQRGWDVIKLYFMIGLPTETEEDVAAVGKLANRVLGHGRAVNRRARINLGVSTFIPKPHTPFQWDRQITIDETFAKHDLLRRTLGRNGPKFGRHDAEMSALEGMFSRADRRVGRLLHIAWSKGARFDAWTEHFNWPLWQESIAEWGLNPEDYTGPIPLERPLPWDHIDVLVDREYLREEHETSREGGLTRDCRYTRCNECGVIHAETAGCAAMLKASRDGIRIEREWNPPEAPVETAPEPEERTRLVVTFAKEGLLRFLGHLELANAFQRVLRRAGIPVAMSQGFHPQPKLSFATPLPTGMESQHELADVLVVGSISCDDFVRRFNASAPEGLRVIQAEERPLTGPSLMARTLAGEYEIAGPVIENLEGKVRGILERNVLEVTRKSKNGPKVVNIRPFIEELSVDARDGGSVVTARLSDRPGKKGNPGEIAALLWPVESLSACRIVKTRTILDMSGPTQSAEFEPEPAPCESEP
;
A
#
# COMPACT_ATOMS: atom_id res chain seq x y z
N GLY A 1 -9.12 -1.13 -21.06
CA GLY A 1 -7.92 -1.45 -21.83
C GLY A 1 -7.09 -0.22 -22.09
N CYS A 2 -6.12 -0.32 -23.01
CA CYS A 2 -5.27 0.79 -23.45
C CYS A 2 -5.00 0.67 -24.96
N THR A 3 -5.07 1.77 -25.71
CA THR A 3 -4.83 1.83 -27.18
C THR A 3 -3.42 2.26 -27.55
N GLN A 4 -2.58 2.64 -26.58
CA GLN A 4 -1.24 3.18 -26.84
C GLN A 4 -0.29 2.17 -27.50
N SER A 5 -0.63 0.88 -27.48
CA SER A 5 0.07 -0.15 -28.26
C SER A 5 1.56 -0.24 -27.97
N CYS A 6 2.00 0.01 -26.72
CA CYS A 6 3.39 -0.18 -26.35
C CYS A 6 3.80 -1.64 -26.55
N ARG A 7 4.89 -1.88 -27.29
CA ARG A 7 5.27 -3.20 -27.85
C ARG A 7 5.74 -4.24 -26.82
N PHE A 8 6.00 -3.79 -25.59
CA PHE A 8 6.32 -4.65 -24.45
C PHE A 8 5.12 -4.90 -23.53
N CYS A 9 4.03 -4.14 -23.69
CA CYS A 9 2.94 -4.11 -22.71
C CYS A 9 1.83 -5.10 -23.08
N GLN A 10 1.76 -6.22 -22.35
CA GLN A 10 0.73 -7.24 -22.53
C GLN A 10 -0.69 -6.67 -22.39
N ALA A 11 -0.91 -5.77 -21.43
CA ALA A 11 -2.21 -5.15 -21.22
C ALA A 11 -2.63 -4.28 -22.42
N GLY A 12 -1.68 -3.67 -23.14
CA GLY A 12 -1.93 -2.89 -24.36
C GLY A 12 -2.37 -3.72 -25.56
N MET A 13 -2.28 -5.05 -25.48
CA MET A 13 -2.71 -5.99 -26.52
C MET A 13 -3.96 -6.77 -26.08
N THR A 14 -3.85 -7.46 -24.95
CA THR A 14 -4.88 -8.41 -24.44
C THR A 14 -6.16 -7.77 -23.92
N THR A 15 -6.18 -6.45 -23.71
CA THR A 15 -7.35 -5.74 -23.14
C THR A 15 -8.06 -4.83 -24.14
N ARG A 16 -7.89 -5.11 -25.44
CA ARG A 16 -8.58 -4.41 -26.53
C ARG A 16 -9.98 -4.99 -26.76
N PRO A 17 -10.95 -4.19 -27.24
CA PRO A 17 -10.87 -2.72 -27.37
C PRO A 17 -10.97 -2.01 -26.00
N VAL A 18 -10.65 -0.71 -25.96
CA VAL A 18 -10.82 0.07 -24.73
C VAL A 18 -12.31 0.21 -24.42
N ARG A 19 -12.69 -0.13 -23.18
CA ARG A 19 -14.05 -0.01 -22.65
C ARG A 19 -14.03 0.96 -21.48
N GLU A 20 -14.93 1.93 -21.51
CA GLU A 20 -15.08 2.96 -20.49
C GLU A 20 -16.36 2.74 -19.69
N ARG A 21 -16.28 2.93 -18.36
CA ARG A 21 -17.48 3.03 -17.52
C ARG A 21 -18.03 4.45 -17.61
N SER A 22 -19.36 4.60 -17.55
CA SER A 22 -19.96 5.93 -17.50
C SER A 22 -19.64 6.63 -16.18
N LEU A 23 -19.58 7.97 -16.21
CA LEU A 23 -19.37 8.82 -15.04
C LEU A 23 -20.36 8.48 -13.89
N GLY A 24 -21.65 8.32 -14.21
CA GLY A 24 -22.67 7.98 -13.22
C GLY A 24 -22.41 6.67 -12.47
N VAL A 25 -21.95 5.63 -13.19
CA VAL A 25 -21.58 4.34 -12.58
C VAL A 25 -20.35 4.48 -11.70
N LEU A 26 -19.35 5.27 -12.11
CA LEU A 26 -18.13 5.49 -11.34
C LEU A 26 -18.41 6.26 -10.05
N ARG A 27 -19.24 7.30 -10.10
CA ARG A 27 -19.70 8.05 -8.92
C ARG A 27 -20.38 7.14 -7.90
N ASP A 28 -21.36 6.37 -8.35
CA ASP A 28 -22.09 5.43 -7.49
C ASP A 28 -21.18 4.34 -6.90
N GLN A 29 -20.17 3.88 -7.65
CA GLN A 29 -19.16 2.95 -7.13
C GLN A 29 -18.30 3.60 -6.03
N ILE A 30 -17.89 4.84 -6.19
CA ILE A 30 -17.11 5.59 -5.19
C ILE A 30 -17.94 5.76 -3.91
N GLU A 31 -19.17 6.26 -4.03
CA GLU A 31 -20.06 6.53 -2.89
C GLU A 31 -20.38 5.25 -2.10
N ARG A 32 -20.73 4.16 -2.80
CA ARG A 32 -20.98 2.86 -2.16
C ARG A 32 -19.73 2.28 -1.50
N THR A 33 -18.58 2.36 -2.17
CA THR A 33 -17.32 1.84 -1.63
C THR A 33 -16.94 2.58 -0.36
N LEU A 34 -16.95 3.91 -0.38
CA LEU A 34 -16.59 4.74 0.78
C LEU A 34 -17.56 4.51 1.95
N THR A 35 -18.86 4.44 1.67
CA THR A 35 -19.88 4.16 2.69
C THR A 35 -19.71 2.78 3.31
N ALA A 36 -19.46 1.74 2.51
CA ALA A 36 -19.36 0.38 2.99
C ALA A 36 -18.05 0.09 3.75
N THR A 37 -16.96 0.77 3.38
CA THR A 37 -15.61 0.43 3.86
C THR A 37 -15.03 1.41 4.87
N GLY A 38 -15.45 2.68 4.84
CA GLY A 38 -14.86 3.74 5.64
C GLY A 38 -13.46 4.16 5.19
N TYR A 39 -13.00 3.77 3.99
CA TYR A 39 -11.68 4.20 3.50
C TYR A 39 -11.58 5.73 3.39
N GLU A 40 -10.37 6.22 3.60
CA GLU A 40 -9.94 7.62 3.56
C GLU A 40 -9.49 8.07 2.16
N GLN A 41 -9.33 7.11 1.25
CA GLN A 41 -8.90 7.35 -0.11
C GLN A 41 -9.48 6.31 -1.07
N VAL A 42 -9.89 6.77 -2.26
CA VAL A 42 -10.20 5.92 -3.42
C VAL A 42 -9.16 6.17 -4.52
N ALA A 43 -8.77 5.12 -5.22
CA ALA A 43 -7.85 5.21 -6.35
C ALA A 43 -8.60 4.94 -7.66
N LEU A 44 -8.45 5.80 -8.66
CA LEU A 44 -8.95 5.53 -10.01
C LEU A 44 -8.04 4.51 -10.69
N SER A 45 -8.44 3.24 -10.65
CA SER A 45 -7.67 2.14 -11.24
C SER A 45 -8.01 1.96 -12.73
N GLY A 46 -7.01 2.20 -13.57
CA GLY A 46 -7.05 1.99 -15.01
C GLY A 46 -5.63 1.94 -15.58
N LEU A 47 -5.47 1.62 -16.86
CA LEU A 47 -4.15 1.63 -17.52
C LEU A 47 -3.66 3.04 -17.81
N SER A 48 -4.57 3.97 -18.05
CA SER A 48 -4.31 5.41 -18.09
C SER A 48 -5.60 6.17 -17.81
N THR A 49 -5.62 7.01 -16.78
CA THR A 49 -6.78 7.87 -16.48
C THR A 49 -6.91 8.99 -17.51
N CYS A 50 -5.79 9.46 -18.05
CA CYS A 50 -5.75 10.52 -19.06
C CYS A 50 -6.30 10.06 -20.42
N ASP A 51 -6.30 8.75 -20.68
CA ASP A 51 -6.87 8.18 -21.89
C ASP A 51 -8.39 7.98 -21.81
N TYR A 52 -9.03 8.24 -20.67
CA TYR A 52 -10.50 8.25 -20.57
C TYR A 52 -11.06 9.37 -21.46
N SER A 53 -12.23 9.17 -22.08
CA SER A 53 -12.78 10.12 -23.05
C SER A 53 -13.20 11.47 -22.44
N ARG A 54 -13.48 11.52 -21.13
CA ARG A 54 -13.83 12.76 -20.40
C ARG A 54 -13.03 12.89 -19.09
N PRO A 55 -11.68 12.99 -19.15
CA PRO A 55 -10.82 12.81 -17.99
C PRO A 55 -10.96 13.93 -16.95
N ARG A 56 -11.21 15.20 -17.35
CA ARG A 56 -11.41 16.28 -16.38
C ARG A 56 -12.72 16.12 -15.62
N ALA A 57 -13.79 15.78 -16.33
CA ALA A 57 -15.09 15.50 -15.72
C ALA A 57 -15.03 14.31 -14.76
N LEU A 58 -14.30 13.24 -15.14
CA LEU A 58 -14.06 12.09 -14.28
C LEU A 58 -13.37 12.47 -12.97
N VAL A 59 -12.26 13.20 -13.06
CA VAL A 59 -11.47 13.59 -11.89
C VAL A 59 -12.26 14.55 -11.00
N SER A 60 -12.91 15.55 -11.58
CA SER A 60 -13.72 16.52 -10.84
C SER A 60 -14.88 15.85 -10.09
N GLN A 61 -15.67 15.01 -10.78
CA GLN A 61 -16.77 14.28 -10.15
C GLN A 61 -16.29 13.31 -9.07
N SER A 62 -15.17 12.62 -9.31
CA SER A 62 -14.60 11.69 -8.32
C SER A 62 -14.16 12.44 -7.08
N GLY A 63 -13.52 13.61 -7.24
CA GLY A 63 -13.10 14.48 -6.14
C GLY A 63 -14.30 14.97 -5.33
N GLU A 64 -15.35 15.44 -5.98
CA GLU A 64 -16.59 15.85 -5.32
C GLU A 64 -17.22 14.70 -4.52
N ALA A 65 -17.37 13.53 -5.14
CA ALA A 65 -17.94 12.35 -4.49
C ALA A 65 -17.11 11.91 -3.27
N ALA A 66 -15.78 11.89 -3.38
CA ALA A 66 -14.91 11.52 -2.27
C ALA A 66 -14.94 12.55 -1.11
N THR A 67 -14.93 13.84 -1.42
CA THR A 67 -14.96 14.92 -0.42
C THR A 67 -16.22 14.90 0.44
N ARG A 68 -17.38 14.52 -0.10
CA ARG A 68 -18.62 14.34 0.69
C ARG A 68 -18.48 13.28 1.80
N HIS A 69 -17.57 12.34 1.64
CA HIS A 69 -17.24 11.34 2.66
C HIS A 69 -15.98 11.71 3.46
N GLY A 70 -15.41 12.90 3.31
CA GLY A 70 -14.11 13.27 3.89
C GLY A 70 -12.98 12.35 3.42
N ALA A 71 -13.04 11.87 2.17
CA ALA A 71 -12.03 11.02 1.55
C ALA A 71 -11.35 11.76 0.39
N SER A 72 -10.22 11.22 -0.07
CA SER A 72 -9.48 11.74 -1.22
C SER A 72 -9.54 10.83 -2.43
N VAL A 73 -9.18 11.37 -3.59
CA VAL A 73 -8.97 10.60 -4.83
C VAL A 73 -7.48 10.55 -5.14
N SER A 74 -6.96 9.37 -5.47
CA SER A 74 -5.62 9.19 -6.01
C SER A 74 -5.66 8.76 -7.49
N LEU A 75 -4.71 9.28 -8.25
CA LEU A 75 -4.54 9.01 -9.68
C LEU A 75 -3.20 8.27 -9.90
N PRO A 76 -3.15 6.94 -9.72
CA PRO A 76 -1.90 6.18 -9.83
C PRO A 76 -1.40 6.04 -11.27
N SER A 77 -2.30 6.07 -12.25
CA SER A 77 -2.02 5.74 -13.66
C SER A 77 -2.09 6.97 -14.55
N LEU A 78 -1.18 7.92 -14.32
CA LEU A 78 -1.07 9.14 -15.11
C LEU A 78 0.00 9.02 -16.20
N ARG A 79 -0.22 9.72 -17.31
CA ARG A 79 0.76 9.84 -18.38
C ARG A 79 1.80 10.90 -18.05
N THR A 80 2.86 10.89 -18.83
CA THR A 80 3.92 11.89 -18.76
C THR A 80 3.56 13.06 -19.70
N ASP A 81 2.54 13.83 -19.34
CA ASP A 81 2.14 15.05 -20.06
C ASP A 81 1.67 16.16 -19.09
N SER A 82 1.64 17.41 -19.57
CA SER A 82 1.22 18.57 -18.76
C SER A 82 -0.26 18.49 -18.36
N PHE A 83 -1.05 17.83 -19.21
CA PHE A 83 -2.46 17.52 -18.93
C PHE A 83 -2.62 16.70 -17.63
N SER A 84 -1.75 15.70 -17.42
CA SER A 84 -1.72 14.86 -16.22
C SER A 84 -1.38 15.66 -14.95
N VAL A 85 -0.51 16.66 -15.06
CA VAL A 85 -0.19 17.57 -13.94
C VAL A 85 -1.41 18.38 -13.55
N GLY A 86 -2.14 18.92 -14.53
CA GLY A 86 -3.39 19.63 -14.32
C GLY A 86 -4.46 18.78 -13.63
N LEU A 87 -4.65 17.52 -14.07
CA LEU A 87 -5.61 16.60 -13.44
C LEU A 87 -5.27 16.32 -11.97
N THR A 88 -3.98 16.17 -11.65
CA THR A 88 -3.55 15.93 -10.25
C THR A 88 -3.86 17.14 -9.36
N GLU A 89 -3.83 18.35 -9.91
CA GLU A 89 -4.24 19.53 -9.17
C GLU A 89 -5.74 19.57 -8.87
N MET A 90 -6.58 19.04 -9.74
CA MET A 90 -8.02 19.00 -9.51
C MET A 90 -8.38 18.09 -8.32
N THR A 91 -7.49 17.16 -7.94
CA THR A 91 -7.64 16.30 -6.75
C THR A 91 -7.04 16.87 -5.47
N ARG A 92 -6.68 18.18 -5.43
CA ARG A 92 -5.85 18.83 -4.39
C ARG A 92 -6.38 18.83 -2.95
N THR A 93 -7.46 18.16 -2.61
CA THR A 93 -7.86 17.98 -1.20
C THR A 93 -6.80 17.26 -0.38
N ILE A 94 -5.97 16.39 -0.98
CA ILE A 94 -4.82 15.75 -0.31
C ILE A 94 -3.58 15.72 -1.22
N ARG A 95 -2.44 16.26 -0.75
CA ARG A 95 -1.22 16.40 -1.56
C ARG A 95 -0.43 15.09 -1.67
N GLN A 96 -0.22 14.55 -2.88
CA GLN A 96 0.72 13.44 -3.07
C GLN A 96 2.17 13.89 -2.81
N SER A 97 2.97 13.03 -2.19
CA SER A 97 4.36 13.32 -1.81
C SER A 97 5.35 13.39 -2.99
N GLY A 98 4.94 12.93 -4.18
CA GLY A 98 5.71 13.02 -5.41
C GLY A 98 4.91 12.58 -6.63
N LEU A 99 5.39 12.94 -7.83
CA LEU A 99 4.80 12.56 -9.10
C LEU A 99 5.61 11.43 -9.75
N THR A 100 4.94 10.56 -10.50
CA THR A 100 5.58 9.44 -11.19
C THR A 100 5.43 9.60 -12.68
N PHE A 101 6.55 9.51 -13.41
CA PHE A 101 6.59 9.49 -14.86
C PHE A 101 7.31 8.23 -15.32
N ALA A 102 6.75 7.60 -16.35
CA ALA A 102 7.36 6.46 -16.99
C ALA A 102 7.61 6.85 -18.46
N PRO A 103 8.86 7.21 -18.80
CA PRO A 103 9.33 7.32 -20.17
C PRO A 103 9.75 5.96 -20.76
N GLU A 104 10.15 5.01 -19.90
CA GLU A 104 10.61 3.63 -20.20
C GLU A 104 11.93 3.56 -20.97
N ALA A 105 12.18 4.52 -21.86
CA ALA A 105 13.39 4.68 -22.63
C ALA A 105 13.83 6.15 -22.67
N ALA A 106 15.14 6.38 -22.77
CA ALA A 106 15.72 7.72 -22.70
C ALA A 106 15.90 8.40 -24.07
N THR A 107 16.25 7.64 -25.10
CA THR A 107 16.45 8.17 -26.46
C THR A 107 15.13 8.15 -27.24
N ASP A 108 14.94 9.11 -28.16
CA ASP A 108 13.77 9.14 -29.05
C ASP A 108 13.68 7.86 -29.88
N ARG A 109 14.83 7.34 -30.33
CA ARG A 109 14.94 6.05 -31.02
C ARG A 109 14.32 4.93 -30.18
N MET A 110 14.75 4.76 -28.93
CA MET A 110 14.25 3.67 -28.10
C MET A 110 12.78 3.86 -27.70
N ARG A 111 12.33 5.12 -27.53
CA ARG A 111 10.90 5.42 -27.34
C ARG A 111 10.06 5.06 -28.56
N ALA A 112 10.61 5.23 -29.77
CA ALA A 112 9.96 4.77 -30.99
C ALA A 112 9.95 3.25 -31.11
N VAL A 113 11.07 2.57 -30.82
CA VAL A 113 11.18 1.09 -30.80
C VAL A 113 10.10 0.48 -29.90
N ILE A 114 9.91 0.99 -28.68
CA ILE A 114 8.90 0.46 -27.75
C ILE A 114 7.46 0.95 -28.03
N ASN A 115 7.29 1.85 -29.00
CA ASN A 115 6.05 2.56 -29.31
C ASN A 115 5.46 3.30 -28.10
N LYS A 116 6.29 4.10 -27.42
CA LYS A 116 5.89 4.98 -26.32
C LYS A 116 6.49 6.36 -26.50
N TRP A 117 5.88 7.14 -27.39
CA TRP A 117 6.42 8.44 -27.78
C TRP A 117 6.15 9.53 -26.73
N ILE A 118 7.23 10.17 -26.33
CA ILE A 118 7.28 11.44 -25.63
C ILE A 118 8.60 12.09 -26.02
N SER A 119 8.61 13.35 -26.45
CA SER A 119 9.89 13.98 -26.77
C SER A 119 10.68 14.27 -25.49
N GLU A 120 11.99 14.37 -25.60
CA GLU A 120 12.81 14.78 -24.46
C GLU A 120 12.43 16.17 -23.94
N GLU A 121 12.09 17.07 -24.87
CA GLU A 121 11.64 18.43 -24.58
C GLU A 121 10.35 18.43 -23.75
N ASP A 122 9.36 17.64 -24.16
CA ASP A 122 8.10 17.49 -23.42
C ASP A 122 8.34 16.95 -22.00
N LEU A 123 9.22 15.95 -21.86
CA LEU A 123 9.57 15.38 -20.55
C LEU A 123 10.21 16.44 -19.63
N LEU A 124 11.14 17.24 -20.15
CA LEU A 124 11.78 18.32 -19.38
C LEU A 124 10.79 19.42 -19.02
N ALA A 125 9.91 19.80 -19.95
CA ALA A 125 8.88 20.80 -19.70
C ALA A 125 7.91 20.37 -18.60
N VAL A 126 7.36 19.14 -18.71
CA VAL A 126 6.39 18.59 -17.76
C VAL A 126 6.99 18.40 -16.36
N THR A 127 8.24 17.92 -16.29
CA THR A 127 8.93 17.77 -15.01
C THR A 127 9.30 19.12 -14.40
N GLY A 128 9.71 20.10 -15.21
CA GLY A 128 9.96 21.49 -14.77
C GLY A 128 8.71 22.16 -14.21
N GLU A 129 7.57 22.02 -14.89
CA GLU A 129 6.27 22.50 -14.44
C GLU A 129 5.84 21.88 -13.12
N ALA A 130 6.03 20.57 -12.94
CA ALA A 130 5.79 19.89 -11.67
C ALA A 130 6.64 20.49 -10.53
N PHE A 131 7.93 20.77 -10.77
CA PHE A 131 8.77 21.41 -9.75
C PHE A 131 8.34 22.84 -9.44
N GLN A 132 7.96 23.64 -10.45
CA GLN A 132 7.42 25.00 -10.29
C GLN A 132 6.18 25.02 -9.40
N ARG A 133 5.30 24.03 -9.57
CA ARG A 133 4.07 23.85 -8.79
C ARG A 133 4.32 23.24 -7.39
N GLY A 134 5.58 23.09 -7.00
CA GLY A 134 6.02 22.79 -5.65
C GLY A 134 6.15 21.31 -5.30
N TRP A 135 6.07 20.39 -6.26
CA TRP A 135 6.45 19.00 -5.98
C TRP A 135 7.96 18.92 -5.74
N ASP A 136 8.37 18.26 -4.66
CA ASP A 136 9.80 18.11 -4.33
C ASP A 136 10.41 16.83 -4.90
N VAL A 137 9.58 15.83 -5.24
CA VAL A 137 10.03 14.50 -5.65
C VAL A 137 9.35 14.09 -6.94
N ILE A 138 10.15 13.73 -7.94
CA ILE A 138 9.69 13.04 -9.15
C ILE A 138 10.31 11.64 -9.19
N LYS A 139 9.49 10.63 -9.49
CA LYS A 139 9.93 9.27 -9.78
C LYS A 139 9.97 9.07 -11.29
N LEU A 140 11.08 8.59 -11.82
CA LEU A 140 11.23 8.23 -13.22
C LEU A 140 11.41 6.73 -13.36
N TYR A 141 10.63 6.08 -14.21
CA TYR A 141 10.75 4.64 -14.50
C TYR A 141 11.31 4.39 -15.90
N PHE A 142 12.37 3.58 -15.95
CA PHE A 142 13.02 3.12 -17.18
C PHE A 142 13.15 1.61 -17.20
N MET A 143 13.38 1.07 -18.39
CA MET A 143 13.76 -0.32 -18.61
C MET A 143 15.17 -0.39 -19.19
N ILE A 144 15.85 -1.50 -18.93
CA ILE A 144 17.07 -1.92 -19.62
C ILE A 144 16.89 -3.30 -20.23
N GLY A 145 17.68 -3.61 -21.25
CA GLY A 145 17.59 -4.89 -21.96
C GLY A 145 16.49 -4.93 -23.02
N LEU A 146 16.02 -3.76 -23.47
CA LEU A 146 15.04 -3.69 -24.55
C LEU A 146 15.63 -4.17 -25.90
N PRO A 147 14.78 -4.60 -26.84
CA PRO A 147 15.23 -4.98 -28.18
C PRO A 147 15.98 -3.83 -28.87
N THR A 148 17.11 -4.13 -29.53
CA THR A 148 17.99 -3.15 -30.20
C THR A 148 18.68 -2.12 -29.28
N GLU A 149 18.57 -2.24 -27.96
CA GLU A 149 19.19 -1.32 -27.01
C GLU A 149 20.72 -1.40 -27.06
N THR A 150 21.38 -0.24 -27.18
CA THR A 150 22.84 -0.11 -27.15
C THR A 150 23.32 0.39 -25.79
N GLU A 151 24.62 0.29 -25.52
CA GLU A 151 25.21 0.89 -24.32
C GLU A 151 25.00 2.42 -24.25
N GLU A 152 24.95 3.10 -25.40
CA GLU A 152 24.69 4.54 -25.47
C GLU A 152 23.29 4.88 -24.98
N ASP A 153 22.29 4.05 -25.32
CA ASP A 153 20.91 4.21 -24.85
C ASP A 153 20.81 4.01 -23.34
N VAL A 154 21.53 3.03 -22.79
CA VAL A 154 21.60 2.80 -21.33
C VAL A 154 22.25 4.00 -20.65
N ALA A 155 23.37 4.50 -21.17
CA ALA A 155 24.01 5.70 -20.63
C ALA A 155 23.10 6.94 -20.76
N ALA A 156 22.27 7.03 -21.81
CA ALA A 156 21.33 8.12 -21.99
C ALA A 156 20.28 8.19 -20.87
N VAL A 157 19.87 7.07 -20.27
CA VAL A 157 18.98 7.05 -19.09
C VAL A 157 19.57 7.84 -17.93
N GLY A 158 20.83 7.55 -17.58
CA GLY A 158 21.53 8.27 -16.50
C GLY A 158 21.71 9.77 -16.83
N LYS A 159 22.07 10.09 -18.07
CA LYS A 159 22.23 11.49 -18.55
C LYS A 159 20.91 12.25 -18.48
N LEU A 160 19.82 11.66 -18.96
CA LEU A 160 18.49 12.27 -18.96
C LEU A 160 17.99 12.52 -17.53
N ALA A 161 18.13 11.53 -16.63
CA ALA A 161 17.74 11.68 -15.24
C ALA A 161 18.52 12.80 -14.52
N ASN A 162 19.83 12.93 -14.81
CA ASN A 162 20.65 14.04 -14.32
C ASN A 162 20.21 15.40 -14.89
N ARG A 163 19.83 15.45 -16.17
CA ARG A 163 19.30 16.68 -16.79
C ARG A 163 17.97 17.10 -16.19
N VAL A 164 17.05 16.17 -15.97
CA VAL A 164 15.78 16.43 -15.27
C VAL A 164 16.03 16.95 -13.86
N LEU A 165 16.96 16.33 -13.10
CA LEU A 165 17.33 16.81 -11.76
C LEU A 165 17.94 18.23 -11.80
N GLY A 166 18.82 18.50 -12.77
CA GLY A 166 19.43 19.82 -12.95
C GLY A 166 18.40 20.90 -13.29
N HIS A 167 17.51 20.60 -14.23
CA HIS A 167 16.40 21.48 -14.61
C HIS A 167 15.46 21.72 -13.42
N GLY A 168 15.10 20.68 -12.68
CA GLY A 168 14.30 20.78 -11.46
C GLY A 168 14.95 21.63 -10.37
N ARG A 169 16.27 21.47 -10.13
CA ARG A 169 17.01 22.26 -9.13
C ARG A 169 17.16 23.73 -9.49
N ALA A 170 17.13 24.07 -10.78
CA ALA A 170 17.13 25.45 -11.23
C ALA A 170 15.87 26.20 -10.77
N VAL A 171 14.75 25.49 -10.58
CA VAL A 171 13.47 26.07 -10.20
C VAL A 171 13.08 25.78 -8.74
N ASN A 172 13.30 24.55 -8.27
CA ASN A 172 13.05 24.13 -6.90
C ASN A 172 14.34 23.52 -6.30
N ARG A 173 14.98 24.24 -5.37
CA ARG A 173 16.21 23.76 -4.70
C ARG A 173 16.04 22.43 -3.95
N ARG A 174 14.81 22.06 -3.57
CA ARG A 174 14.48 20.79 -2.89
C ARG A 174 14.20 19.63 -3.86
N ALA A 175 14.29 19.87 -5.17
CA ALA A 175 14.05 18.88 -6.21
C ALA A 175 14.92 17.62 -6.02
N ARG A 176 14.24 16.47 -6.00
CA ARG A 176 14.82 15.14 -5.92
C ARG A 176 14.22 14.26 -7.01
N ILE A 177 15.07 13.41 -7.59
CA ILE A 177 14.66 12.39 -8.55
C ILE A 177 14.92 11.02 -7.94
N ASN A 178 13.90 10.15 -7.97
CA ASN A 178 14.03 8.72 -7.70
C ASN A 178 13.92 7.98 -9.04
N LEU A 179 15.02 7.40 -9.48
CA LEU A 179 15.09 6.62 -10.71
C LEU A 179 14.82 5.15 -10.38
N GLY A 180 13.76 4.57 -10.95
CA GLY A 180 13.50 3.14 -10.92
C GLY A 180 13.87 2.51 -12.27
N VAL A 181 14.73 1.50 -12.26
CA VAL A 181 15.11 0.76 -13.48
C VAL A 181 14.72 -0.69 -13.33
N SER A 182 13.95 -1.19 -14.30
CA SER A 182 13.54 -2.59 -14.38
C SER A 182 14.26 -3.28 -15.55
N THR A 183 14.43 -4.59 -15.44
CA THR A 183 14.94 -5.39 -16.56
C THR A 183 13.76 -5.76 -17.45
N PHE A 184 13.89 -5.57 -18.76
CA PHE A 184 12.84 -5.92 -19.71
C PHE A 184 12.57 -7.43 -19.65
N ILE A 185 11.30 -7.79 -19.45
CA ILE A 185 10.81 -9.16 -19.45
C ILE A 185 9.91 -9.36 -20.68
N PRO A 186 10.30 -10.20 -21.66
CA PRO A 186 9.42 -10.58 -22.76
C PRO A 186 8.10 -11.18 -22.24
N LYS A 187 6.96 -10.68 -22.73
CA LYS A 187 5.62 -11.11 -22.29
C LYS A 187 4.85 -11.78 -23.43
N PRO A 188 4.10 -12.86 -23.16
CA PRO A 188 3.15 -13.45 -24.12
C PRO A 188 2.18 -12.42 -24.68
N HIS A 189 1.78 -12.61 -25.95
CA HIS A 189 0.85 -11.73 -26.66
C HIS A 189 1.33 -10.29 -26.78
N THR A 190 2.64 -10.09 -26.92
CA THR A 190 3.24 -8.79 -27.22
C THR A 190 4.13 -8.88 -28.46
N PRO A 191 4.34 -7.79 -29.20
CA PRO A 191 5.30 -7.78 -30.31
C PRO A 191 6.71 -8.21 -29.89
N PHE A 192 7.11 -8.00 -28.62
CA PHE A 192 8.42 -8.46 -28.12
C PHE A 192 8.40 -9.86 -27.48
N GLN A 193 7.35 -10.66 -27.69
CA GLN A 193 7.31 -12.02 -27.14
C GLN A 193 8.42 -12.94 -27.67
N TRP A 194 8.92 -12.65 -28.88
CA TRP A 194 9.98 -13.39 -29.56
C TRP A 194 11.40 -12.95 -29.17
N ASP A 195 11.54 -11.79 -28.53
CA ASP A 195 12.83 -11.24 -28.14
C ASP A 195 13.48 -12.00 -26.99
N ARG A 196 14.80 -12.04 -26.96
CA ARG A 196 15.51 -12.56 -25.79
C ARG A 196 15.37 -11.61 -24.60
N GLN A 197 15.46 -12.16 -23.40
CA GLN A 197 15.81 -11.41 -22.20
C GLN A 197 17.34 -11.30 -22.10
N ILE A 198 17.85 -10.21 -21.54
CA ILE A 198 19.27 -10.10 -21.20
C ILE A 198 19.64 -11.01 -20.02
N THR A 199 20.89 -11.46 -20.00
CA THR A 199 21.43 -12.31 -18.93
C THR A 199 21.59 -11.55 -17.60
N ILE A 200 21.80 -12.29 -16.51
CA ILE A 200 22.10 -11.73 -15.18
C ILE A 200 23.36 -10.85 -15.25
N ASP A 201 24.42 -11.32 -15.91
CA ASP A 201 25.68 -10.59 -16.05
C ASP A 201 25.53 -9.31 -16.89
N GLU A 202 24.81 -9.37 -18.01
CA GLU A 202 24.47 -8.18 -18.81
C GLU A 202 23.66 -7.17 -17.98
N THR A 203 22.75 -7.65 -17.13
CA THR A 203 21.95 -6.81 -16.23
C THR A 203 22.84 -6.10 -15.21
N PHE A 204 23.77 -6.80 -14.57
CA PHE A 204 24.74 -6.19 -13.66
C PHE A 204 25.64 -5.18 -14.36
N ALA A 205 26.16 -5.49 -15.54
CA ALA A 205 26.99 -4.57 -16.32
C ALA A 205 26.25 -3.25 -16.64
N LYS A 206 24.97 -3.34 -17.02
CA LYS A 206 24.12 -2.17 -17.28
C LYS A 206 23.78 -1.39 -16.01
N HIS A 207 23.51 -2.07 -14.89
CA HIS A 207 23.35 -1.43 -13.58
C HIS A 207 24.59 -0.65 -13.16
N ASP A 208 25.78 -1.21 -13.40
CA ASP A 208 27.05 -0.56 -13.09
C ASP A 208 27.31 0.64 -14.01
N LEU A 209 26.99 0.53 -15.30
CA LEU A 209 27.04 1.66 -16.22
C LEU A 209 26.15 2.81 -15.72
N LEU A 210 24.89 2.53 -15.39
CA LEU A 210 23.97 3.53 -14.84
C LEU A 210 24.48 4.16 -13.55
N ARG A 211 25.02 3.36 -12.62
CA ARG A 211 25.60 3.88 -11.37
C ARG A 211 26.75 4.85 -11.65
N ARG A 212 27.62 4.52 -12.62
CA ARG A 212 28.72 5.42 -13.06
C ARG A 212 28.17 6.70 -13.69
N THR A 213 27.18 6.61 -14.57
CA THR A 213 26.61 7.78 -15.27
C THR A 213 25.82 8.71 -14.35
N LEU A 214 25.11 8.18 -13.35
CA LEU A 214 24.36 8.98 -12.39
C LEU A 214 25.29 9.76 -11.45
N GLY A 215 26.41 9.15 -11.04
CA GLY A 215 27.37 9.76 -10.13
C GLY A 215 26.86 9.88 -8.69
N ARG A 216 27.74 10.34 -7.78
CA ARG A 216 27.48 10.35 -6.33
C ARG A 216 26.36 11.31 -5.89
N ASN A 217 26.20 12.43 -6.59
CA ASN A 217 25.23 13.49 -6.25
C ASN A 217 23.99 13.50 -7.17
N GLY A 218 23.83 12.45 -7.97
CA GLY A 218 22.73 12.29 -8.92
C GLY A 218 21.42 11.80 -8.28
N PRO A 219 20.45 11.43 -9.12
CA PRO A 219 19.19 10.79 -8.70
C PRO A 219 19.39 9.57 -7.80
N LYS A 220 18.44 9.32 -6.90
CA LYS A 220 18.40 8.08 -6.11
C LYS A 220 18.11 6.91 -7.05
N PHE A 221 19.05 5.99 -7.16
CA PHE A 221 18.95 4.82 -8.05
C PHE A 221 18.33 3.62 -7.34
N GLY A 222 17.11 3.24 -7.75
CA GLY A 222 16.45 1.97 -7.46
C GLY A 222 16.48 1.07 -8.70
N ARG A 223 16.67 -0.22 -8.49
CA ARG A 223 16.76 -1.21 -9.56
C ARG A 223 16.08 -2.52 -9.16
N HIS A 224 15.59 -3.26 -10.14
CA HIS A 224 15.16 -4.64 -9.92
C HIS A 224 16.38 -5.56 -9.75
N ASP A 225 16.16 -6.63 -9.01
CA ASP A 225 17.15 -7.68 -8.79
C ASP A 225 17.34 -8.50 -10.10
N ALA A 226 18.58 -8.82 -10.46
CA ALA A 226 18.88 -9.43 -11.74
C ALA A 226 18.45 -10.90 -11.79
N GLU A 227 18.68 -11.61 -10.69
CA GLU A 227 18.33 -13.00 -10.47
C GLU A 227 16.81 -13.19 -10.44
N MET A 228 16.11 -12.32 -9.70
CA MET A 228 14.64 -12.31 -9.68
C MET A 228 14.07 -11.99 -11.07
N SER A 229 14.66 -11.04 -11.80
CA SER A 229 14.27 -10.73 -13.19
C SER A 229 14.45 -11.94 -14.12
N ALA A 230 15.53 -12.71 -13.97
CA ALA A 230 15.77 -13.90 -14.77
C ALA A 230 14.69 -14.98 -14.53
N LEU A 231 14.29 -15.19 -13.28
CA LEU A 231 13.17 -16.07 -12.93
C LEU A 231 11.86 -15.57 -13.54
N GLU A 232 11.57 -14.27 -13.43
CA GLU A 232 10.36 -13.68 -14.01
C GLU A 232 10.26 -13.93 -15.51
N GLY A 233 11.33 -13.76 -16.28
CA GLY A 233 11.28 -13.97 -17.72
C GLY A 233 11.21 -15.43 -18.13
N MET A 234 11.85 -16.33 -17.38
CA MET A 234 11.64 -17.77 -17.54
C MET A 234 10.17 -18.13 -17.33
N PHE A 235 9.54 -17.67 -16.25
CA PHE A 235 8.12 -17.96 -15.97
C PHE A 235 7.18 -17.26 -16.95
N SER A 236 7.55 -16.07 -17.42
CA SER A 236 6.76 -15.26 -18.35
C SER A 236 6.48 -15.99 -19.66
N ARG A 237 7.47 -16.73 -20.18
CA ARG A 237 7.38 -17.45 -21.46
C ARG A 237 7.47 -18.97 -21.31
N ALA A 238 7.21 -19.46 -20.11
CA ALA A 238 7.25 -20.87 -19.78
C ALA A 238 6.15 -21.67 -20.50
N ASP A 239 6.43 -22.95 -20.73
CA ASP A 239 5.40 -23.96 -20.95
C ASP A 239 5.17 -24.82 -19.70
N ARG A 240 4.33 -25.85 -19.83
CA ARG A 240 3.95 -26.74 -18.72
C ARG A 240 5.13 -27.39 -18.00
N ARG A 241 6.30 -27.54 -18.64
CA ARG A 241 7.48 -28.18 -18.06
C ARG A 241 8.06 -27.40 -16.89
N VAL A 242 7.92 -26.07 -16.90
CA VAL A 242 8.39 -25.18 -15.80
C VAL A 242 7.54 -25.34 -14.54
N GLY A 243 6.32 -25.89 -14.64
CA GLY A 243 5.51 -26.24 -13.46
C GLY A 243 6.24 -27.21 -12.51
N ARG A 244 7.07 -28.12 -13.06
CA ARG A 244 7.91 -29.02 -12.25
C ARG A 244 8.97 -28.25 -11.46
N LEU A 245 9.59 -27.23 -12.05
CA LEU A 245 10.58 -26.39 -11.37
C LEU A 245 9.95 -25.64 -10.19
N LEU A 246 8.76 -25.04 -10.40
CA LEU A 246 8.02 -24.37 -9.33
C LEU A 246 7.71 -25.33 -8.17
N HIS A 247 7.30 -26.56 -8.48
CA HIS A 247 7.04 -27.58 -7.47
C HIS A 247 8.32 -27.97 -6.70
N ILE A 248 9.45 -28.15 -7.38
CA ILE A 248 10.74 -28.46 -6.75
C ILE A 248 11.15 -27.33 -5.79
N ALA A 249 11.17 -26.09 -6.26
CA ALA A 249 11.52 -24.93 -5.43
C ALA A 249 10.57 -24.80 -4.23
N TRP A 250 9.26 -24.96 -4.45
CA TRP A 250 8.27 -24.96 -3.39
C TRP A 250 8.53 -26.08 -2.36
N SER A 251 8.87 -27.29 -2.79
CA SER A 251 9.15 -28.42 -1.89
C SER A 251 10.41 -28.22 -1.06
N LYS A 252 11.38 -27.44 -1.56
CA LYS A 252 12.61 -27.05 -0.84
C LYS A 252 12.43 -25.85 0.07
N GLY A 253 11.24 -25.22 0.07
CA GLY A 253 10.89 -24.13 0.99
C GLY A 253 10.83 -22.73 0.37
N ALA A 254 10.92 -22.57 -0.95
CA ALA A 254 10.74 -21.27 -1.61
C ALA A 254 9.34 -20.69 -1.29
N ARG A 255 9.29 -19.59 -0.52
CA ARG A 255 8.05 -18.92 -0.12
C ARG A 255 8.34 -17.43 -0.01
N PHE A 256 7.35 -16.62 -0.40
CA PHE A 256 7.44 -15.17 -0.29
C PHE A 256 8.65 -14.57 -1.05
N ASP A 257 9.10 -15.21 -2.14
CA ASP A 257 10.24 -14.76 -2.96
C ASP A 257 10.07 -13.38 -3.60
N ALA A 258 8.84 -12.85 -3.67
CA ALA A 258 8.58 -11.47 -4.13
C ALA A 258 9.11 -10.41 -3.14
N TRP A 259 9.36 -10.77 -1.88
CA TRP A 259 9.97 -9.91 -0.87
C TRP A 259 11.47 -10.17 -0.83
N THR A 260 12.27 -9.11 -1.03
CA THR A 260 13.73 -9.22 -1.18
C THR A 260 14.41 -9.90 0.02
N GLU A 261 13.88 -9.74 1.23
CA GLU A 261 14.37 -10.37 2.46
C GLU A 261 14.12 -11.88 2.54
N HIS A 262 13.25 -12.42 1.70
CA HIS A 262 12.89 -13.83 1.66
C HIS A 262 13.38 -14.53 0.38
N PHE A 263 13.76 -13.77 -0.65
CA PHE A 263 14.27 -14.31 -1.89
C PHE A 263 15.58 -15.07 -1.68
N ASN A 264 15.62 -16.34 -2.10
CA ASN A 264 16.77 -17.22 -1.93
C ASN A 264 17.24 -17.77 -3.28
N TRP A 265 18.14 -17.03 -3.94
CA TRP A 265 18.70 -17.43 -5.23
C TRP A 265 19.41 -18.80 -5.22
N PRO A 266 20.28 -19.14 -4.24
CA PRO A 266 20.89 -20.46 -4.16
C PRO A 266 19.88 -21.62 -4.21
N LEU A 267 18.74 -21.50 -3.52
CA LEU A 267 17.67 -22.50 -3.56
C LEU A 267 17.10 -22.66 -4.98
N TRP A 268 16.91 -21.54 -5.71
CA TRP A 268 16.48 -21.58 -7.10
C TRP A 268 17.51 -22.21 -8.02
N GLN A 269 18.81 -21.97 -7.82
CA GLN A 269 19.88 -22.61 -8.59
C GLN A 269 19.88 -24.13 -8.39
N GLU A 270 19.75 -24.59 -7.14
CA GLU A 270 19.62 -26.02 -6.82
C GLU A 270 18.37 -26.63 -7.47
N SER A 271 17.26 -25.90 -7.45
CA SER A 271 15.99 -26.34 -8.05
C SER A 271 16.07 -26.44 -9.58
N ILE A 272 16.75 -25.49 -10.22
CA ILE A 272 17.01 -25.50 -11.67
C ILE A 272 17.91 -26.69 -12.05
N ALA A 273 18.95 -26.95 -11.27
CA ALA A 273 19.84 -28.09 -11.50
C ALA A 273 19.08 -29.43 -11.39
N GLU A 274 18.20 -29.57 -10.40
CA GLU A 274 17.36 -30.76 -10.22
C GLU A 274 16.28 -30.91 -11.32
N TRP A 275 15.73 -29.80 -11.79
CA TRP A 275 14.74 -29.79 -12.88
C TRP A 275 15.32 -30.33 -14.20
N GLY A 276 16.60 -30.04 -14.46
CA GLY A 276 17.39 -30.67 -15.53
C GLY A 276 17.16 -30.11 -16.94
N LEU A 277 16.44 -28.99 -17.10
CA LEU A 277 16.33 -28.26 -18.36
C LEU A 277 17.11 -26.95 -18.30
N ASN A 278 17.51 -26.43 -19.47
CA ASN A 278 18.28 -25.19 -19.57
C ASN A 278 17.34 -23.97 -19.43
N PRO A 279 17.54 -23.07 -18.44
CA PRO A 279 16.76 -21.83 -18.34
C PRO A 279 16.83 -20.96 -19.60
N GLU A 280 17.95 -20.98 -20.33
CA GLU A 280 18.13 -20.19 -21.55
C GLU A 280 17.16 -20.57 -22.68
N ASP A 281 16.60 -21.79 -22.66
CA ASP A 281 15.57 -22.21 -23.61
C ASP A 281 14.28 -21.38 -23.48
N TYR A 282 14.09 -20.70 -22.34
CA TYR A 282 12.90 -19.89 -22.01
C TYR A 282 13.20 -18.38 -22.00
N THR A 283 14.47 -17.99 -21.84
CA THR A 283 14.91 -16.58 -21.83
C THR A 283 15.56 -16.15 -23.15
N GLY A 284 15.96 -17.09 -24.02
CA GLY A 284 16.52 -16.82 -25.33
C GLY A 284 15.52 -16.27 -26.37
N PRO A 285 16.00 -15.93 -27.59
CA PRO A 285 15.12 -15.50 -28.67
C PRO A 285 14.31 -16.69 -29.22
N ILE A 286 13.07 -16.42 -29.65
CA ILE A 286 12.17 -17.43 -30.21
C ILE A 286 11.96 -17.13 -31.70
N PRO A 287 12.17 -18.09 -32.62
CA PRO A 287 11.86 -17.90 -34.04
C PRO A 287 10.39 -17.52 -34.26
N LEU A 288 10.12 -16.62 -35.21
CA LEU A 288 8.78 -16.07 -35.45
C LEU A 288 7.76 -17.15 -35.85
N GLU A 289 8.22 -18.20 -36.51
CA GLU A 289 7.43 -19.32 -37.03
C GLU A 289 7.22 -20.43 -35.98
N ARG A 290 7.96 -20.40 -34.87
CA ARG A 290 7.87 -21.44 -33.84
C ARG A 290 6.49 -21.39 -33.17
N PRO A 291 5.83 -22.54 -32.94
CA PRO A 291 4.64 -22.58 -32.10
C PRO A 291 4.97 -22.11 -30.68
N LEU A 292 4.18 -21.19 -30.15
CA LEU A 292 4.35 -20.63 -28.81
C LEU A 292 3.48 -21.40 -27.80
N PRO A 293 3.92 -21.55 -26.54
CA PRO A 293 3.16 -22.24 -25.51
C PRO A 293 1.74 -21.69 -25.28
N TRP A 294 1.52 -20.42 -25.58
CA TRP A 294 0.25 -19.70 -25.43
C TRP A 294 -0.52 -19.48 -26.74
N ASP A 295 -0.08 -20.04 -27.88
CA ASP A 295 -0.77 -19.87 -29.17
C ASP A 295 -2.22 -20.40 -29.17
N HIS A 296 -2.56 -21.28 -28.22
CA HIS A 296 -3.92 -21.81 -28.05
C HIS A 296 -4.87 -20.86 -27.28
N ILE A 297 -4.37 -19.71 -26.80
CA ILE A 297 -5.14 -18.71 -26.07
C ILE A 297 -5.49 -17.59 -27.05
N ASP A 298 -6.77 -17.47 -27.38
CA ASP A 298 -7.27 -16.39 -28.22
C ASP A 298 -7.47 -15.10 -27.39
N VAL A 299 -6.73 -14.07 -27.75
CA VAL A 299 -6.83 -12.72 -27.16
C VAL A 299 -7.38 -11.70 -28.16
N LEU A 300 -7.94 -12.18 -29.27
CA LEU A 300 -8.50 -11.41 -30.40
C LEU A 300 -7.50 -10.55 -31.17
N VAL A 301 -6.22 -10.57 -30.76
CA VAL A 301 -5.14 -9.87 -31.47
C VAL A 301 -4.43 -10.86 -32.38
N ASP A 302 -4.39 -10.55 -33.66
CA ASP A 302 -3.80 -11.42 -34.67
C ASP A 302 -2.29 -11.58 -34.48
N ARG A 303 -1.80 -12.81 -34.66
CA ARG A 303 -0.37 -13.10 -34.65
C ARG A 303 0.39 -12.29 -35.68
N GLU A 304 -0.19 -12.09 -36.86
CA GLU A 304 0.45 -11.34 -37.94
C GLU A 304 0.63 -9.87 -37.58
N TYR A 305 -0.37 -9.24 -36.96
CA TYR A 305 -0.25 -7.89 -36.41
C TYR A 305 0.91 -7.76 -35.41
N LEU A 306 1.09 -8.76 -34.52
CA LEU A 306 2.22 -8.75 -33.58
C LEU A 306 3.57 -8.86 -34.30
N ARG A 307 3.64 -9.62 -35.41
CA ARG A 307 4.85 -9.75 -36.24
C ARG A 307 5.17 -8.45 -36.96
N GLU A 308 4.18 -7.82 -37.59
CA GLU A 308 4.32 -6.52 -38.26
C GLU A 308 4.79 -5.43 -37.27
N GLU A 309 4.24 -5.39 -36.06
CA GLU A 309 4.69 -4.46 -35.01
C GLU A 309 6.12 -4.76 -34.55
N HIS A 310 6.50 -6.04 -34.48
CA HIS A 310 7.86 -6.44 -34.17
C HIS A 310 8.84 -5.97 -35.26
N GLU A 311 8.51 -6.13 -36.54
CA GLU A 311 9.32 -5.64 -37.66
C GLU A 311 9.41 -4.11 -37.67
N THR A 312 8.26 -3.43 -37.54
CA THR A 312 8.18 -1.96 -37.42
C THR A 312 9.07 -1.43 -36.29
N SER A 313 9.17 -2.16 -35.17
CA SER A 313 10.05 -1.79 -34.06
C SER A 313 11.52 -1.80 -34.43
N ARG A 314 11.96 -2.71 -35.31
CA ARG A 314 13.37 -2.83 -35.75
C ARG A 314 13.78 -1.66 -36.64
N GLU A 315 12.81 -1.13 -37.38
CA GLU A 315 12.98 0.05 -38.23
C GLU A 315 12.84 1.37 -37.45
N GLY A 316 12.48 1.31 -36.16
CA GLY A 316 12.21 2.50 -35.35
C GLY A 316 10.90 3.20 -35.71
N GLY A 317 9.96 2.50 -36.36
CA GLY A 317 8.67 3.03 -36.76
C GLY A 317 7.69 3.22 -35.59
N LEU A 318 6.78 4.19 -35.74
CA LEU A 318 5.73 4.51 -34.76
C LEU A 318 4.36 4.03 -35.25
N THR A 319 3.62 3.40 -34.34
CA THR A 319 2.23 3.00 -34.58
C THR A 319 1.31 3.93 -33.80
N ARG A 320 0.52 4.72 -34.54
CA ARG A 320 -0.36 5.73 -33.94
C ARG A 320 -1.60 5.10 -33.31
N ASP A 321 -2.14 5.78 -32.30
CA ASP A 321 -3.37 5.36 -31.62
C ASP A 321 -4.57 5.46 -32.57
N CYS A 322 -5.26 4.33 -32.75
CA CYS A 322 -6.38 4.19 -33.67
C CYS A 322 -7.60 5.06 -33.34
N ARG A 323 -7.67 5.63 -32.12
CA ARG A 323 -8.72 6.59 -31.73
C ARG A 323 -8.59 7.95 -32.39
N TYR A 324 -7.36 8.35 -32.72
CA TYR A 324 -7.07 9.68 -33.29
C TYR A 324 -6.68 9.63 -34.76
N THR A 325 -6.39 8.44 -35.30
CA THR A 325 -5.95 8.26 -36.68
C THR A 325 -6.85 7.26 -37.43
N ARG A 326 -6.31 6.11 -37.81
CA ARG A 326 -6.99 5.04 -38.55
C ARG A 326 -6.91 3.73 -37.77
N CYS A 327 -7.80 2.79 -38.08
CA CYS A 327 -7.71 1.43 -37.54
C CYS A 327 -6.34 0.82 -37.85
N ASN A 328 -5.74 0.15 -36.87
CA ASN A 328 -4.46 -0.57 -37.03
C ASN A 328 -4.67 -2.04 -37.42
N GLU A 329 -5.91 -2.45 -37.70
CA GLU A 329 -6.27 -3.80 -38.16
C GLU A 329 -5.69 -4.94 -37.29
N CYS A 330 -5.64 -4.73 -35.98
CA CYS A 330 -5.02 -5.68 -35.04
C CYS A 330 -5.82 -6.99 -34.81
N GLY A 331 -6.74 -7.38 -35.68
CA GLY A 331 -7.63 -8.53 -35.51
C GLY A 331 -8.93 -8.25 -34.74
N VAL A 332 -8.83 -7.49 -33.64
CA VAL A 332 -9.95 -7.24 -32.71
C VAL A 332 -11.17 -6.62 -33.40
N ILE A 333 -10.98 -5.83 -34.45
CA ILE A 333 -12.08 -5.19 -35.20
C ILE A 333 -13.02 -6.20 -35.86
N HIS A 334 -12.56 -7.41 -36.17
CA HIS A 334 -13.34 -8.46 -36.82
C HIS A 334 -14.20 -9.24 -35.83
N ALA A 335 -13.74 -9.42 -34.59
CA ALA A 335 -14.48 -10.12 -33.54
C ALA A 335 -15.33 -9.17 -32.67
N GLU A 336 -14.83 -7.96 -32.39
CA GLU A 336 -15.42 -6.97 -31.47
C GLU A 336 -15.72 -5.65 -32.20
N THR A 337 -16.32 -5.73 -33.40
CA THR A 337 -16.64 -4.56 -34.24
C THR A 337 -17.43 -3.50 -33.47
N ALA A 338 -18.45 -3.91 -32.72
CA ALA A 338 -19.27 -3.02 -31.90
C ALA A 338 -18.46 -2.35 -30.78
N GLY A 339 -17.54 -3.09 -30.14
CA GLY A 339 -16.66 -2.57 -29.09
C GLY A 339 -15.68 -1.52 -29.63
N CYS A 340 -15.06 -1.79 -30.78
CA CYS A 340 -14.21 -0.82 -31.48
C CYS A 340 -15.00 0.43 -31.90
N ALA A 341 -16.20 0.26 -32.48
CA ALA A 341 -17.05 1.38 -32.87
C ALA A 341 -17.47 2.25 -31.66
N ALA A 342 -17.83 1.62 -30.54
CA ALA A 342 -18.18 2.31 -29.30
C ALA A 342 -16.99 3.11 -28.73
N MET A 343 -15.80 2.52 -28.70
CA MET A 343 -14.56 3.18 -28.28
C MET A 343 -14.26 4.42 -29.15
N LEU A 344 -14.30 4.28 -30.47
CA LEU A 344 -14.05 5.39 -31.41
C LEU A 344 -15.08 6.51 -31.26
N LYS A 345 -16.35 6.15 -31.09
CA LYS A 345 -17.43 7.12 -30.84
C LYS A 345 -17.21 7.86 -29.53
N ALA A 346 -16.96 7.13 -28.43
CA ALA A 346 -16.71 7.73 -27.11
C ALA A 346 -15.53 8.71 -27.15
N SER A 347 -14.43 8.32 -27.79
CA SER A 347 -13.25 9.18 -27.93
C SER A 347 -13.57 10.47 -28.70
N ARG A 348 -14.29 10.38 -29.83
CA ARG A 348 -14.69 11.56 -30.62
C ARG A 348 -15.61 12.49 -29.85
N ASP A 349 -16.63 11.94 -29.20
CA ASP A 349 -17.61 12.71 -28.43
C ASP A 349 -16.92 13.35 -27.20
N GLY A 350 -15.99 12.64 -26.58
CA GLY A 350 -15.16 13.10 -25.47
C GLY A 350 -14.28 14.30 -25.84
N ILE A 351 -13.57 14.24 -26.97
CA ILE A 351 -12.74 15.36 -27.46
C ILE A 351 -13.59 16.63 -27.64
N ARG A 352 -14.81 16.51 -28.17
CA ARG A 352 -15.72 17.66 -28.33
C ARG A 352 -16.07 18.28 -26.99
N ILE A 353 -16.41 17.45 -26.00
CA ILE A 353 -16.83 17.90 -24.67
C ILE A 353 -15.66 18.50 -23.88
N GLU A 354 -14.47 17.90 -23.96
CA GLU A 354 -13.27 18.39 -23.25
C GLU A 354 -12.74 19.72 -23.80
N ARG A 355 -13.04 20.06 -25.06
CA ARG A 355 -12.74 21.39 -25.63
C ARG A 355 -13.62 22.49 -25.06
N GLU A 356 -14.86 22.16 -24.76
CA GLU A 356 -15.87 23.07 -24.20
C GLU A 356 -15.94 22.98 -22.67
N TRP A 357 -15.05 22.20 -22.05
CA TRP A 357 -15.09 21.96 -20.61
C TRP A 357 -14.73 23.23 -19.85
N ASN A 358 -15.63 23.62 -18.96
CA ASN A 358 -15.39 24.63 -17.94
C ASN A 358 -15.32 23.96 -16.57
N PRO A 359 -14.37 24.37 -15.70
CA PRO A 359 -14.36 23.92 -14.33
C PRO A 359 -15.69 24.25 -13.66
N PRO A 360 -16.30 23.31 -12.92
CA PRO A 360 -17.38 23.69 -12.02
C PRO A 360 -16.84 24.73 -11.04
N GLU A 361 -17.65 25.74 -10.71
CA GLU A 361 -17.28 26.73 -9.69
C GLU A 361 -16.90 25.98 -8.41
N ALA A 362 -15.69 26.25 -7.92
CA ALA A 362 -15.25 25.68 -6.65
C ALA A 362 -16.25 26.13 -5.57
N PRO A 363 -16.73 25.22 -4.71
CA PRO A 363 -17.47 25.64 -3.53
C PRO A 363 -16.60 26.66 -2.79
N VAL A 364 -17.17 27.83 -2.48
CA VAL A 364 -16.50 28.79 -1.61
C VAL A 364 -16.36 28.11 -0.25
N GLU A 365 -15.15 27.65 0.08
CA GLU A 365 -14.82 27.19 1.43
C GLU A 365 -14.87 28.40 2.36
N THR A 366 -16.05 28.68 2.90
CA THR A 366 -16.16 29.46 4.12
C THR A 366 -15.51 28.63 5.21
N ALA A 367 -14.48 29.17 5.87
CA ALA A 367 -13.91 28.53 7.05
C ALA A 367 -15.06 28.23 8.02
N PRO A 368 -15.32 26.95 8.35
CA PRO A 368 -16.38 26.64 9.29
C PRO A 368 -16.05 27.34 10.60
N GLU A 369 -17.06 27.96 11.22
CA GLU A 369 -16.95 28.48 12.58
C GLU A 369 -16.42 27.36 13.50
N PRO A 370 -15.68 27.69 14.59
CA PRO A 370 -15.13 26.66 15.46
C PRO A 370 -16.27 25.84 16.07
N GLU A 371 -16.50 24.66 15.48
CA GLU A 371 -17.52 23.74 15.94
C GLU A 371 -17.21 23.29 17.38
N GLU A 372 -18.23 23.23 18.23
CA GLU A 372 -18.10 22.69 19.58
C GLU A 372 -17.54 21.26 19.51
N ARG A 373 -16.54 20.99 20.36
CA ARG A 373 -15.85 19.70 20.40
C ARG A 373 -16.08 19.04 21.72
N THR A 374 -16.32 17.74 21.68
CA THR A 374 -16.40 16.89 22.87
C THR A 374 -15.26 15.88 22.83
N ARG A 375 -14.59 15.68 23.96
CA ARG A 375 -13.60 14.61 24.13
C ARG A 375 -14.27 13.41 24.76
N LEU A 376 -14.27 12.29 24.06
CA LEU A 376 -14.73 11.00 24.57
C LEU A 376 -13.53 10.12 24.89
N VAL A 377 -13.48 9.59 26.10
CA VAL A 377 -12.60 8.48 26.47
C VAL A 377 -13.38 7.19 26.31
N VAL A 378 -12.89 6.33 25.43
CA VAL A 378 -13.55 5.10 25.02
C VAL A 378 -12.77 3.91 25.56
N THR A 379 -13.46 3.02 26.28
CA THR A 379 -12.91 1.72 26.67
C THR A 379 -13.34 0.68 25.63
N PHE A 380 -12.40 -0.09 25.11
CA PHE A 380 -12.68 -1.07 24.06
C PHE A 380 -11.89 -2.37 24.23
N ALA A 381 -12.40 -3.44 23.60
CA ALA A 381 -11.78 -4.75 23.51
C ALA A 381 -11.30 -5.04 22.08
N LYS A 382 -10.20 -5.78 21.98
CA LYS A 382 -9.56 -6.31 20.78
C LYS A 382 -9.27 -7.80 21.01
N GLU A 383 -10.04 -8.67 20.40
CA GLU A 383 -10.03 -10.12 20.64
C GLU A 383 -10.05 -10.91 19.32
N GLY A 384 -9.82 -12.23 19.42
CA GLY A 384 -9.87 -13.16 18.30
C GLY A 384 -8.81 -12.89 17.23
N LEU A 385 -9.21 -12.95 15.96
CA LEU A 385 -8.30 -12.74 14.83
C LEU A 385 -7.71 -11.32 14.79
N LEU A 386 -8.38 -10.34 15.38
CA LEU A 386 -7.88 -8.96 15.38
C LEU A 386 -6.60 -8.79 16.18
N ARG A 387 -6.23 -9.74 17.06
CA ARG A 387 -4.94 -9.71 17.77
C ARG A 387 -3.73 -9.55 16.84
N PHE A 388 -3.84 -10.03 15.60
CA PHE A 388 -2.78 -9.94 14.58
C PHE A 388 -2.69 -8.57 13.91
N LEU A 389 -3.62 -7.65 14.17
CA LEU A 389 -3.45 -6.25 13.82
C LEU A 389 -2.41 -5.62 14.75
N GLY A 390 -1.36 -5.06 14.14
CA GLY A 390 -0.45 -4.16 14.83
C GLY A 390 -1.14 -2.84 15.20
N HIS A 391 -0.41 -1.96 15.88
CA HIS A 391 -0.99 -0.72 16.38
C HIS A 391 -1.50 0.21 15.27
N LEU A 392 -0.76 0.32 14.16
CA LEU A 392 -1.17 1.16 13.03
C LEU A 392 -2.40 0.59 12.33
N GLU A 393 -2.46 -0.74 12.17
CA GLU A 393 -3.60 -1.42 11.57
C GLU A 393 -4.85 -1.31 12.45
N LEU A 394 -4.70 -1.40 13.78
CA LEU A 394 -5.79 -1.16 14.72
C LEU A 394 -6.31 0.28 14.63
N ALA A 395 -5.41 1.27 14.59
CA ALA A 395 -5.80 2.66 14.43
C ALA A 395 -6.61 2.87 13.14
N ASN A 396 -6.14 2.30 12.02
CA ASN A 396 -6.86 2.35 10.75
C ASN A 396 -8.22 1.65 10.82
N ALA A 397 -8.30 0.48 11.45
CA ALA A 397 -9.57 -0.24 11.65
C ALA A 397 -10.55 0.61 12.47
N PHE A 398 -10.10 1.19 13.58
CA PHE A 398 -10.91 2.05 14.45
C PHE A 398 -11.44 3.28 13.70
N GLN A 399 -10.58 3.95 12.91
CA GLN A 399 -10.98 5.08 12.06
C GLN A 399 -12.04 4.68 11.01
N ARG A 400 -11.88 3.53 10.37
CA ARG A 400 -12.85 3.03 9.38
C ARG A 400 -14.20 2.71 10.02
N VAL A 401 -14.19 2.16 11.23
CA VAL A 401 -15.44 1.93 11.99
C VAL A 401 -16.10 3.25 12.34
N LEU A 402 -15.36 4.24 12.85
CA LEU A 402 -15.90 5.58 13.13
C LEU A 402 -16.56 6.21 11.90
N ARG A 403 -15.91 6.11 10.73
CA ARG A 403 -16.42 6.62 9.46
C ARG A 403 -17.69 5.88 9.00
N ARG A 404 -17.71 4.55 9.06
CA ARG A 404 -18.88 3.73 8.72
C ARG A 404 -20.05 3.94 9.67
N ALA A 405 -19.76 4.22 10.94
CA ALA A 405 -20.73 4.56 11.97
C ALA A 405 -21.31 5.99 11.83
N GLY A 406 -20.78 6.79 10.89
CA GLY A 406 -21.18 8.19 10.73
C GLY A 406 -20.87 9.05 11.97
N ILE A 407 -19.83 8.69 12.74
CA ILE A 407 -19.42 9.44 13.92
C ILE A 407 -18.59 10.65 13.48
N PRO A 408 -18.97 11.88 13.85
CA PRO A 408 -18.33 13.11 13.37
C PRO A 408 -17.01 13.37 14.12
N VAL A 409 -15.94 12.70 13.70
CA VAL A 409 -14.62 12.84 14.35
C VAL A 409 -13.94 14.14 13.91
N ALA A 410 -13.41 14.91 14.86
CA ALA A 410 -12.67 16.12 14.57
C ALA A 410 -11.37 15.79 13.82
N MET A 411 -11.03 16.61 12.83
CA MET A 411 -9.85 16.42 12.01
C MET A 411 -8.70 17.35 12.42
N SER A 412 -7.45 16.94 12.21
CA SER A 412 -6.29 17.81 12.38
C SER A 412 -6.21 18.87 11.30
N GLN A 413 -5.65 20.02 11.63
CA GLN A 413 -5.33 21.07 10.66
C GLN A 413 -4.08 20.68 9.86
N GLY A 414 -4.04 21.05 8.57
CA GLY A 414 -2.90 20.83 7.68
C GLY A 414 -3.20 19.99 6.43
N PHE A 415 -2.16 19.72 5.63
CA PHE A 415 -2.28 19.14 4.28
C PHE A 415 -2.77 17.68 4.22
N HIS A 416 -2.75 16.97 5.34
CA HIS A 416 -3.24 15.61 5.50
C HIS A 416 -4.04 15.54 6.81
N PRO A 417 -5.30 16.01 6.82
CA PRO A 417 -6.11 16.01 8.01
C PRO A 417 -6.28 14.57 8.52
N GLN A 418 -5.81 14.31 9.74
CA GLN A 418 -5.94 13.04 10.43
C GLN A 418 -7.05 13.16 11.47
N PRO A 419 -7.87 12.11 11.67
CA PRO A 419 -8.83 12.11 12.76
C PRO A 419 -8.10 12.26 14.11
N LYS A 420 -8.67 13.08 14.99
CA LYS A 420 -8.17 13.31 16.35
C LYS A 420 -8.50 12.10 17.24
N LEU A 421 -7.75 11.04 17.02
CA LEU A 421 -7.79 9.76 17.70
C LEU A 421 -6.43 9.47 18.32
N SER A 422 -6.38 9.12 19.60
CA SER A 422 -5.15 8.67 20.25
C SER A 422 -5.41 7.54 21.25
N PHE A 423 -4.51 6.56 21.30
CA PHE A 423 -4.63 5.42 22.20
C PHE A 423 -3.76 5.60 23.45
N ALA A 424 -4.19 5.01 24.57
CA ALA A 424 -3.43 5.05 25.82
C ALA A 424 -2.07 4.36 25.68
N THR A 425 -2.08 3.13 25.16
CA THR A 425 -0.87 2.32 24.94
C THR A 425 -0.97 1.51 23.66
N PRO A 426 0.15 1.25 22.96
CA PRO A 426 0.15 0.28 21.87
C PRO A 426 0.14 -1.15 22.43
N LEU A 427 -0.87 -1.93 22.02
CA LEU A 427 -0.94 -3.37 22.27
C LEU A 427 -0.07 -4.13 21.24
N PRO A 428 0.86 -5.00 21.66
CA PRO A 428 1.67 -5.80 20.74
C PRO A 428 0.86 -6.72 19.82
N THR A 429 1.38 -6.96 18.62
CA THR A 429 0.81 -7.94 17.69
C THR A 429 0.82 -9.34 18.31
N GLY A 430 -0.29 -10.06 18.15
CA GLY A 430 -0.50 -11.39 18.74
C GLY A 430 -1.21 -11.37 20.10
N MET A 431 -1.39 -10.20 20.72
CA MET A 431 -2.09 -10.06 22.00
C MET A 431 -3.54 -9.59 21.83
N GLU A 432 -4.37 -10.10 22.72
CA GLU A 432 -5.76 -9.69 22.93
C GLU A 432 -5.83 -8.70 24.10
N SER A 433 -6.89 -7.91 24.15
CA SER A 433 -7.16 -7.01 25.27
C SER A 433 -8.65 -6.83 25.44
N GLN A 434 -9.10 -6.82 26.69
CA GLN A 434 -10.48 -6.57 27.08
C GLN A 434 -10.68 -5.13 27.57
N HIS A 435 -9.59 -4.36 27.70
CA HIS A 435 -9.63 -3.05 28.32
C HIS A 435 -8.51 -2.15 27.79
N GLU A 436 -8.63 -1.77 26.52
CA GLU A 436 -7.87 -0.67 25.94
C GLU A 436 -8.64 0.65 26.05
N LEU A 437 -7.89 1.76 25.95
CA LEU A 437 -8.44 3.10 26.06
C LEU A 437 -8.03 3.95 24.85
N ALA A 438 -8.99 4.69 24.31
CA ALA A 438 -8.78 5.64 23.23
C ALA A 438 -9.47 6.99 23.53
N ASP A 439 -8.78 8.08 23.24
CA ASP A 439 -9.34 9.42 23.17
C ASP A 439 -9.86 9.65 21.75
N VAL A 440 -11.13 10.02 21.63
CA VAL A 440 -11.77 10.44 20.38
C VAL A 440 -12.31 11.85 20.56
N LEU A 441 -11.84 12.79 19.76
CA LEU A 441 -12.46 14.12 19.67
C LEU A 441 -13.55 14.09 18.61
N VAL A 442 -14.77 14.43 19.00
CA VAL A 442 -15.93 14.52 18.12
C VAL A 442 -16.37 15.98 17.97
N VAL A 443 -17.03 16.25 16.85
CA VAL A 443 -17.60 17.53 16.46
C VAL A 443 -19.11 17.48 16.74
N GLY A 444 -19.64 18.50 17.40
CA GLY A 444 -21.04 18.56 17.81
C GLY A 444 -21.36 17.61 18.97
N SER A 445 -22.65 17.40 19.23
CA SER A 445 -23.12 16.58 20.34
C SER A 445 -23.45 15.15 19.90
N ILE A 446 -22.76 14.18 20.50
CA ILE A 446 -23.12 12.75 20.45
C ILE A 446 -23.06 12.20 21.87
N SER A 447 -24.16 11.60 22.32
CA SER A 447 -24.19 10.94 23.65
C SER A 447 -23.26 9.73 23.67
N CYS A 448 -22.70 9.40 24.84
CA CYS A 448 -21.85 8.24 25.01
C CYS A 448 -22.54 6.94 24.56
N ASP A 449 -23.82 6.75 24.90
CA ASP A 449 -24.60 5.57 24.51
C ASP A 449 -24.79 5.46 23.00
N ASP A 450 -25.07 6.58 22.33
CA ASP A 450 -25.21 6.60 20.88
C ASP A 450 -23.87 6.32 20.17
N PHE A 451 -22.76 6.83 20.70
CA PHE A 451 -21.41 6.50 20.22
C PHE A 451 -21.16 4.99 20.30
N VAL A 452 -21.37 4.38 21.47
CA VAL A 452 -21.16 2.95 21.72
C VAL A 452 -22.01 2.11 20.77
N ARG A 453 -23.30 2.43 20.65
CA ARG A 453 -24.24 1.73 19.78
C ARG A 453 -23.83 1.79 18.31
N ARG A 454 -23.55 2.98 17.77
CA ARG A 454 -23.19 3.16 16.35
C ARG A 454 -21.85 2.53 16.03
N PHE A 455 -20.86 2.68 16.91
CA PHE A 455 -19.55 2.07 16.74
C PHE A 455 -19.68 0.55 16.66
N ASN A 456 -20.34 -0.08 17.64
CA ASN A 456 -20.46 -1.54 17.71
C ASN A 456 -21.29 -2.12 16.57
N ALA A 457 -22.32 -1.41 16.09
CA ALA A 457 -23.09 -1.82 14.90
C ALA A 457 -22.24 -1.84 13.62
N SER A 458 -21.15 -1.06 13.59
CA SER A 458 -20.22 -0.99 12.45
C SER A 458 -18.92 -1.76 12.69
N ALA A 459 -18.64 -2.24 13.89
CA ALA A 459 -17.38 -2.86 14.22
C ALA A 459 -17.28 -4.29 13.65
N PRO A 460 -16.09 -4.74 13.21
CA PRO A 460 -15.86 -6.14 12.88
C PRO A 460 -15.86 -7.01 14.14
N GLU A 461 -16.07 -8.32 13.97
CA GLU A 461 -15.93 -9.29 15.05
C GLU A 461 -14.55 -9.17 15.73
N GLY A 462 -14.55 -9.19 17.06
CA GLY A 462 -13.36 -9.01 17.87
C GLY A 462 -12.97 -7.56 18.18
N LEU A 463 -13.64 -6.54 17.63
CA LEU A 463 -13.48 -5.14 18.04
C LEU A 463 -14.79 -4.64 18.64
N ARG A 464 -14.76 -4.20 19.90
CA ARG A 464 -15.97 -3.73 20.58
C ARG A 464 -15.65 -2.60 21.53
N VAL A 465 -16.43 -1.52 21.45
CA VAL A 465 -16.47 -0.49 22.49
C VAL A 465 -17.34 -0.98 23.64
N ILE A 466 -16.80 -0.97 24.85
CA ILE A 466 -17.48 -1.39 26.08
C ILE A 466 -18.23 -0.20 26.67
N GLN A 467 -17.57 0.95 26.76
CA GLN A 467 -18.12 2.18 27.32
C GLN A 467 -17.44 3.40 26.72
N ALA A 468 -18.13 4.54 26.77
CA ALA A 468 -17.58 5.85 26.45
C ALA A 468 -17.92 6.82 27.59
N GLU A 469 -16.99 7.72 27.90
CA GLU A 469 -17.16 8.75 28.92
C GLU A 469 -16.75 10.11 28.35
N GLU A 470 -17.58 11.12 28.57
CA GLU A 470 -17.21 12.50 28.26
C GLU A 470 -16.17 13.01 29.27
N ARG A 471 -15.13 13.66 28.78
CA ARG A 471 -14.06 14.25 29.59
C ARG A 471 -13.77 15.68 29.13
N PRO A 472 -13.24 16.54 30.03
CA PRO A 472 -12.81 17.88 29.64
C PRO A 472 -11.81 17.86 28.47
N LEU A 473 -11.95 18.83 27.56
CA LEU A 473 -11.03 19.02 26.44
C LEU A 473 -9.59 19.25 26.90
N THR A 474 -9.41 19.84 28.08
CA THR A 474 -8.11 20.09 28.71
C THR A 474 -7.77 18.97 29.68
N GLY A 475 -6.50 18.53 29.67
CA GLY A 475 -5.99 17.51 30.59
C GLY A 475 -4.84 16.71 30.00
N PRO A 476 -4.15 15.90 30.82
CA PRO A 476 -3.09 15.03 30.34
C PRO A 476 -3.61 13.98 29.35
N SER A 477 -2.73 13.53 28.44
CA SER A 477 -3.04 12.44 27.51
C SER A 477 -3.20 11.12 28.25
N LEU A 478 -3.98 10.19 27.69
CA LEU A 478 -4.13 8.84 28.26
C LEU A 478 -2.77 8.14 28.46
N MET A 479 -1.85 8.32 27.52
CA MET A 479 -0.49 7.75 27.61
C MET A 479 0.29 8.29 28.81
N ALA A 480 0.14 9.58 29.13
CA ALA A 480 0.80 10.18 30.30
C ALA A 480 0.21 9.68 31.63
N ARG A 481 -1.06 9.26 31.63
CA ARG A 481 -1.76 8.73 32.80
C ARG A 481 -1.63 7.23 32.97
N THR A 482 -1.08 6.49 32.02
CA THR A 482 -1.05 5.03 32.11
C THR A 482 0.03 4.58 33.11
N LEU A 483 -0.39 3.81 34.12
CA LEU A 483 0.47 3.31 35.20
C LEU A 483 0.91 1.87 34.96
N ALA A 484 -0.04 0.98 34.70
CA ALA A 484 0.18 -0.45 34.61
C ALA A 484 -0.85 -1.12 33.70
N GLY A 485 -0.54 -2.33 33.25
CA GLY A 485 -1.47 -3.26 32.64
C GLY A 485 -1.59 -4.54 33.45
N GLU A 486 -2.79 -5.07 33.54
CA GLU A 486 -3.06 -6.39 34.10
C GLU A 486 -3.27 -7.38 32.94
N TYR A 487 -2.63 -8.53 33.06
CA TYR A 487 -2.52 -9.52 31.98
C TYR A 487 -2.80 -10.92 32.50
N GLU A 488 -3.45 -11.72 31.67
CA GLU A 488 -3.52 -13.16 31.78
C GLU A 488 -2.65 -13.78 30.68
N ILE A 489 -1.74 -14.67 31.08
CA ILE A 489 -0.82 -15.39 30.20
C ILE A 489 -1.14 -16.88 30.34
N ALA A 490 -1.90 -17.41 29.39
CA ALA A 490 -2.21 -18.83 29.29
C ALA A 490 -1.18 -19.52 28.39
N GLY A 491 -0.69 -20.68 28.82
CA GLY A 491 0.22 -21.51 28.04
C GLY A 491 -0.06 -23.01 28.24
N PRO A 492 0.69 -23.90 27.57
CA PRO A 492 0.57 -25.32 27.82
C PRO A 492 0.92 -25.66 29.28
N VAL A 493 0.30 -26.70 29.82
CA VAL A 493 0.60 -27.18 31.17
C VAL A 493 2.06 -27.60 31.23
N ILE A 494 2.80 -27.09 32.22
CA ILE A 494 4.20 -27.45 32.47
C ILE A 494 4.40 -27.81 33.93
N GLU A 495 5.39 -28.65 34.21
CA GLU A 495 5.77 -28.98 35.58
C GLU A 495 6.30 -27.73 36.31
N ASN A 496 5.88 -27.60 37.56
CA ASN A 496 6.39 -26.59 38.50
C ASN A 496 6.29 -25.13 38.01
N LEU A 497 5.18 -24.77 37.37
CA LEU A 497 4.93 -23.37 36.95
C LEU A 497 4.99 -22.40 38.14
N GLU A 498 4.40 -22.76 39.28
CA GLU A 498 4.47 -21.96 40.52
C GLU A 498 5.90 -21.71 40.98
N GLY A 499 6.75 -22.73 40.96
CA GLY A 499 8.16 -22.58 41.32
C GLY A 499 8.92 -21.67 40.36
N LYS A 500 8.60 -21.70 39.05
CA LYS A 500 9.18 -20.78 38.06
C LYS A 500 8.75 -19.34 38.32
N VAL A 501 7.46 -19.10 38.59
CA VAL A 501 6.94 -17.76 38.96
C VAL A 501 7.61 -17.25 40.23
N ARG A 502 7.72 -18.08 41.26
CA ARG A 502 8.41 -17.73 42.50
C ARG A 502 9.88 -17.38 42.25
N GLY A 503 10.58 -18.18 41.44
CA GLY A 503 11.97 -17.93 41.06
C GLY A 503 12.18 -16.64 40.27
N ILE A 504 11.18 -16.15 39.53
CA ILE A 504 11.22 -14.83 38.88
C ILE A 504 11.09 -13.71 39.92
N LEU A 505 10.17 -13.85 40.88
CA LEU A 505 9.91 -12.84 41.91
C LEU A 505 11.06 -12.68 42.91
N GLU A 506 11.74 -13.77 43.27
CA GLU A 506 12.88 -13.79 44.20
C GLU A 506 14.16 -13.14 43.64
N ARG A 507 14.26 -13.00 42.31
CA ARG A 507 15.42 -12.37 41.67
C ARG A 507 15.34 -10.85 41.77
N ASN A 508 16.47 -10.22 42.09
CA ASN A 508 16.62 -8.74 42.06
C ASN A 508 16.96 -8.22 40.65
N VAL A 509 17.50 -9.07 39.78
CA VAL A 509 17.92 -8.73 38.42
C VAL A 509 17.44 -9.81 37.46
N LEU A 510 16.77 -9.39 36.39
CA LEU A 510 16.22 -10.26 35.35
C LEU A 510 16.50 -9.62 33.99
N GLU A 511 17.58 -10.04 33.34
CA GLU A 511 18.06 -9.44 32.10
C GLU A 511 17.48 -10.12 30.86
N VAL A 512 16.95 -9.32 29.93
CA VAL A 512 16.51 -9.78 28.60
C VAL A 512 17.09 -8.89 27.51
N THR A 513 17.31 -9.45 26.32
CA THR A 513 17.83 -8.72 25.17
C THR A 513 16.67 -8.20 24.30
N ARG A 514 16.51 -6.88 24.23
CA ARG A 514 15.55 -6.21 23.35
C ARG A 514 16.21 -5.76 22.05
N LYS A 515 15.55 -5.94 20.91
CA LYS A 515 15.99 -5.36 19.63
C LYS A 515 15.77 -3.84 19.65
N SER A 516 16.76 -3.07 19.22
CA SER A 516 16.64 -1.62 19.04
C SER A 516 17.20 -1.17 17.68
N LYS A 517 16.91 0.07 17.29
CA LYS A 517 17.46 0.68 16.06
C LYS A 517 19.00 0.72 16.04
N ASN A 518 19.63 0.72 17.22
CA ASN A 518 21.09 0.76 17.37
C ASN A 518 21.70 -0.61 17.72
N GLY A 519 20.96 -1.69 17.48
CA GLY A 519 21.36 -3.06 17.83
C GLY A 519 20.69 -3.60 19.10
N PRO A 520 21.04 -4.83 19.51
CA PRO A 520 20.48 -5.46 20.70
C PRO A 520 20.89 -4.71 21.98
N LYS A 521 19.94 -4.53 22.91
CA LYS A 521 20.15 -3.89 24.21
C LYS A 521 19.71 -4.82 25.33
N VAL A 522 20.58 -5.04 26.31
CA VAL A 522 20.23 -5.77 27.54
C VAL A 522 19.46 -4.83 28.48
N VAL A 523 18.34 -5.31 29.01
CA VAL A 523 17.46 -4.55 29.90
C VAL A 523 17.09 -5.43 31.09
N ASN A 524 17.25 -4.90 32.31
CA ASN A 524 16.70 -5.52 33.51
C ASN A 524 15.20 -5.25 33.59
N ILE A 525 14.37 -6.28 33.48
CA ILE A 525 12.90 -6.17 33.45
C ILE A 525 12.23 -6.45 34.80
N ARG A 526 12.97 -6.92 35.81
CA ARG A 526 12.42 -7.14 37.16
C ARG A 526 11.70 -5.92 37.75
N PRO A 527 12.20 -4.67 37.58
CA PRO A 527 11.51 -3.48 38.09
C PRO A 527 10.18 -3.16 37.38
N PHE A 528 9.88 -3.82 36.25
CA PHE A 528 8.64 -3.63 35.50
C PHE A 528 7.56 -4.65 35.87
N ILE A 529 7.87 -5.62 36.73
CA ILE A 529 6.94 -6.63 37.25
C ILE A 529 6.47 -6.16 38.63
N GLU A 530 5.25 -5.65 38.71
CA GLU A 530 4.63 -5.20 39.96
C GLU A 530 4.07 -6.41 40.73
N GLU A 531 3.32 -7.28 40.03
CA GLU A 531 2.75 -8.51 40.59
C GLU A 531 2.83 -9.65 39.56
N LEU A 532 2.98 -10.88 40.04
CA LEU A 532 3.00 -12.09 39.21
C LEU A 532 2.53 -13.28 40.05
N SER A 533 1.52 -14.02 39.58
CA SER A 533 1.00 -15.20 40.29
C SER A 533 0.42 -16.23 39.33
N VAL A 534 0.36 -17.49 39.75
CA VAL A 534 -0.33 -18.55 39.02
C VAL A 534 -1.80 -18.52 39.40
N ASP A 535 -2.70 -18.60 38.42
CA ASP A 535 -4.12 -18.78 38.69
C ASP A 535 -4.42 -20.25 38.99
N ALA A 536 -4.83 -20.53 40.21
CA ALA A 536 -5.16 -21.87 40.68
C ALA A 536 -6.46 -22.44 40.06
N ARG A 537 -7.28 -21.60 39.41
CA ARG A 537 -8.61 -21.98 38.90
C ARG A 537 -8.56 -22.79 37.59
N ASP A 538 -7.48 -22.69 36.83
CA ASP A 538 -7.34 -23.27 35.48
C ASP A 538 -6.31 -24.42 35.40
N GLY A 539 -6.16 -25.19 36.48
CA GLY A 539 -5.28 -26.36 36.52
C GLY A 539 -3.78 -26.03 36.39
N GLY A 540 -3.36 -24.80 36.73
CA GLY A 540 -1.96 -24.39 36.76
C GLY A 540 -1.35 -24.05 35.39
N SER A 541 -2.16 -23.58 34.44
CA SER A 541 -1.73 -23.23 33.07
C SER A 541 -1.75 -21.73 32.76
N VAL A 542 -2.27 -20.91 33.68
CA VAL A 542 -2.47 -19.47 33.52
C VAL A 542 -1.69 -18.70 34.58
N VAL A 543 -1.04 -17.61 34.14
CA VAL A 543 -0.32 -16.68 35.01
C VAL A 543 -0.96 -15.30 34.90
N THR A 544 -1.32 -14.72 36.04
CA THR A 544 -1.75 -13.32 36.14
C THR A 544 -0.54 -12.44 36.41
N ALA A 545 -0.42 -11.33 35.69
CA ALA A 545 0.68 -10.39 35.82
C ALA A 545 0.18 -8.95 35.85
N ARG A 546 0.72 -8.16 36.77
CA ARG A 546 0.61 -6.70 36.75
C ARG A 546 1.96 -6.12 36.36
N LEU A 547 2.01 -5.48 35.19
CA LEU A 547 3.24 -4.95 34.62
C LEU A 547 3.16 -3.44 34.45
N SER A 548 4.27 -2.75 34.71
CA SER A 548 4.32 -1.29 34.53
C SER A 548 4.17 -0.93 33.05
N ASP A 549 3.31 0.04 32.75
CA ASP A 549 3.11 0.62 31.40
C ASP A 549 3.55 2.09 31.35
N ARG A 550 4.28 2.56 32.38
CA ARG A 550 4.75 3.95 32.46
C ARG A 550 5.71 4.27 31.32
N PRO A 551 5.72 5.52 30.80
CA PRO A 551 6.67 5.95 29.78
C PRO A 551 8.12 5.65 30.17
N GLY A 552 8.82 4.87 29.34
CA GLY A 552 10.22 4.47 29.57
C GLY A 552 10.43 3.29 30.54
N LYS A 553 9.38 2.81 31.23
CA LYS A 553 9.42 1.65 32.16
C LYS A 553 8.39 0.59 31.78
N LYS A 554 8.29 0.26 30.50
CA LYS A 554 7.29 -0.69 29.98
C LYS A 554 7.72 -2.15 30.17
N GLY A 555 6.92 -2.89 30.93
CA GLY A 555 6.95 -4.35 31.02
C GLY A 555 6.36 -4.99 29.77
N ASN A 556 6.82 -6.19 29.41
CA ASN A 556 6.34 -6.90 28.24
C ASN A 556 5.88 -8.30 28.66
N PRO A 557 4.58 -8.63 28.59
CA PRO A 557 4.09 -9.95 28.99
C PRO A 557 4.64 -11.07 28.11
N GLY A 558 5.05 -10.78 26.86
CA GLY A 558 5.73 -11.75 26.00
C GLY A 558 7.13 -12.14 26.52
N GLU A 559 7.83 -11.22 27.20
CA GLU A 559 9.10 -11.54 27.87
C GLU A 559 8.87 -12.44 29.09
N ILE A 560 7.76 -12.23 29.81
CA ILE A 560 7.36 -13.11 30.92
C ILE A 560 7.01 -14.51 30.41
N ALA A 561 6.22 -14.60 29.34
CA ALA A 561 5.90 -15.87 28.70
C ALA A 561 7.17 -16.63 28.26
N ALA A 562 8.13 -15.94 27.67
CA ALA A 562 9.41 -16.51 27.23
C ALA A 562 10.30 -17.03 28.38
N LEU A 563 10.10 -16.53 29.61
CA LEU A 563 10.82 -17.02 30.80
C LEU A 563 10.15 -18.24 31.43
N LEU A 564 8.83 -18.38 31.26
CA LEU A 564 8.04 -19.45 31.86
C LEU A 564 7.99 -20.69 30.97
N TRP A 565 7.77 -20.49 29.66
CA TRP A 565 7.59 -21.56 28.68
C TRP A 565 8.78 -21.70 27.72
N PRO A 566 9.06 -22.94 27.24
CA PRO A 566 10.04 -23.16 26.18
C PRO A 566 9.68 -22.41 24.90
N VAL A 567 10.69 -22.02 24.12
CA VAL A 567 10.54 -21.20 22.91
C VAL A 567 9.61 -21.86 21.89
N GLU A 568 9.69 -23.18 21.77
CA GLU A 568 8.90 -24.01 20.84
C GLU A 568 7.40 -23.96 21.18
N SER A 569 7.07 -23.69 22.45
CA SER A 569 5.71 -23.66 22.96
C SER A 569 5.08 -22.26 22.97
N LEU A 570 5.86 -21.20 22.70
CA LEU A 570 5.35 -19.81 22.76
C LEU A 570 4.25 -19.52 21.76
N SER A 571 4.19 -20.26 20.65
CA SER A 571 3.11 -20.15 19.66
C SER A 571 1.75 -20.61 20.19
N ALA A 572 1.75 -21.50 21.19
CA ALA A 572 0.56 -21.97 21.88
C ALA A 572 0.12 -21.01 23.01
N CYS A 573 0.99 -20.10 23.45
CA CYS A 573 0.64 -19.13 24.48
C CYS A 573 -0.40 -18.11 23.97
N ARG A 574 -1.26 -17.67 24.89
CA ARG A 574 -2.26 -16.63 24.71
C ARG A 574 -2.07 -15.59 25.78
N ILE A 575 -1.99 -14.34 25.37
CA ILE A 575 -1.80 -13.20 26.27
C ILE A 575 -2.98 -12.27 26.07
N VAL A 576 -3.74 -12.06 27.15
CA VAL A 576 -4.90 -11.19 27.19
C VAL A 576 -4.62 -10.08 28.20
N LYS A 577 -4.67 -8.82 27.78
CA LYS A 577 -4.68 -7.69 28.71
C LYS A 577 -6.09 -7.53 29.27
N THR A 578 -6.28 -7.83 30.55
CA THR A 578 -7.59 -7.77 31.19
C THR A 578 -7.93 -6.35 31.64
N ARG A 579 -6.92 -5.55 32.01
CA ARG A 579 -7.12 -4.16 32.48
C ARG A 579 -5.99 -3.22 32.10
N THR A 580 -6.33 -1.97 31.82
CA THR A 580 -5.39 -0.84 31.79
C THR A 580 -5.62 0.04 33.01
N ILE A 581 -4.58 0.26 33.81
CA ILE A 581 -4.63 1.06 35.03
C ILE A 581 -4.16 2.48 34.72
N LEU A 582 -5.04 3.45 34.94
CA LEU A 582 -4.75 4.87 34.82
C LEU A 582 -4.52 5.52 36.19
N ASP A 583 -3.72 6.57 36.20
CA ASP A 583 -3.64 7.52 37.29
C ASP A 583 -4.91 8.36 37.35
N MET A 584 -5.65 8.21 38.44
CA MET A 584 -6.89 8.95 38.72
C MET A 584 -6.65 10.23 39.51
N SER A 585 -5.41 10.55 39.90
CA SER A 585 -5.06 11.77 40.64
C SER A 585 -4.97 13.00 39.71
N GLY A 586 -6.14 13.57 39.41
CA GLY A 586 -6.36 14.84 38.70
C GLY A 586 -7.84 15.23 38.87
N PRO A 587 -8.22 16.51 38.80
CA PRO A 587 -9.46 17.02 39.40
C PRO A 587 -10.68 16.30 38.81
N THR A 588 -11.14 15.30 39.55
CA THR A 588 -12.45 14.69 39.41
C THR A 588 -13.32 15.54 40.31
N GLN A 589 -14.17 16.39 39.74
CA GLN A 589 -15.37 16.76 40.46
C GLN A 589 -16.15 15.46 40.67
N SER A 590 -16.02 14.93 41.88
CA SER A 590 -16.78 13.81 42.40
C SER A 590 -18.26 14.18 42.36
N ALA A 591 -18.99 13.65 41.38
CA ALA A 591 -20.39 13.33 41.62
C ALA A 591 -20.38 11.96 42.29
N GLU A 592 -20.40 11.96 43.63
CA GLU A 592 -20.73 10.78 44.41
C GLU A 592 -22.14 10.34 44.00
N PHE A 593 -22.25 9.18 43.38
CA PHE A 593 -23.52 8.46 43.28
C PHE A 593 -23.49 7.40 44.37
N GLU A 594 -24.03 7.72 45.54
CA GLU A 594 -24.45 6.71 46.50
C GLU A 594 -25.69 6.00 45.93
N PRO A 595 -25.74 4.66 45.94
CA PRO A 595 -26.98 3.95 45.65
C PRO A 595 -27.89 4.03 46.88
N GLU A 596 -28.95 4.83 46.82
CA GLU A 596 -30.03 4.76 47.82
C GLU A 596 -30.68 3.36 47.79
N PRO A 597 -30.91 2.72 48.95
CA PRO A 597 -31.65 1.47 49.00
C PRO A 597 -33.15 1.75 48.87
N ALA A 598 -33.84 0.95 48.05
CA ALA A 598 -35.27 1.02 47.82
C ALA A 598 -36.08 0.93 49.14
N PRO A 599 -37.12 1.76 49.34
CA PRO A 599 -38.05 1.56 50.44
C PRO A 599 -39.01 0.41 50.11
N CYS A 600 -39.04 -0.54 51.04
CA CYS A 600 -40.08 -1.55 51.16
C CYS A 600 -41.33 -0.85 51.73
N GLU A 601 -42.40 -0.75 50.94
CA GLU A 601 -43.73 -0.40 51.45
C GLU A 601 -44.72 -1.54 51.15
N SER A 602 -45.19 -2.12 52.24
CA SER A 602 -46.35 -3.00 52.34
C SER A 602 -47.65 -2.22 52.12
N GLU A 603 -48.51 -2.79 51.28
CA GLU A 603 -49.99 -2.87 51.29
C GLU A 603 -50.79 -2.13 52.38
N PRO A 604 -52.03 -1.69 52.05
CA PRO A 604 -53.16 -2.60 51.78
C PRO A 604 -53.76 -2.54 50.37
#